data_AF-A0AA37PEU6-F1
#
_entry.id   AF-A0AA37PEU6-F1
#
_cell.length_a   1.000
_cell.length_b   1.000
_cell.length_c   1.000
_cell.angle_alpha   90.00
_cell.angle_beta   90.00
_cell.angle_gamma   90.00
#
_symmetry.space_group_name_H-M   'P 1'
#
loop_
_entity.id
_entity.type
_entity.pdbx_description
1 polymer ?
#
loop_
_entity_poly.entity_id
_entity_poly.type
_entity_poly.pdbx_seq_one_letter_code
_entity_poly.pdbx_strand_id
1 'polypeptide(L)'
;MLKDHQRRVAMQWIQKYIRAFGGDPTKVTLFGESAGSASIAIHMILNDGNNDELFRGAIMASGGIWKLKDYHYRQDLFNFMAEQSGCGQAEDKVDCLRKADYGLIYNASQQLPSLVSYRATQVPWYPRPDGSFLKASPHQLLRSGNVAKVPFIIGDVKDEGTIFSIIAGLNLTTDAEFQTYFKTYFFDNLSDEQVKKFTDLWPQDPAQGSPFDTGDSYVLGPQYKRLSAAIGDYTVRLQFQIE
;
A
#
# COMPACT_ATOMS: atom_id res chain seq x y z
N MET A 1 -2.39 -8.78 -6.48
CA MET A 1 -2.82 -10.13 -6.90
C MET A 1 -1.82 -10.76 -7.86
N LEU A 2 -1.77 -10.40 -9.16
CA LEU A 2 -0.79 -10.99 -10.11
C LEU A 2 0.66 -10.93 -9.60
N LYS A 3 1.06 -9.81 -8.99
CA LYS A 3 2.42 -9.62 -8.46
C LYS A 3 2.76 -10.56 -7.29
N ASP A 4 1.80 -10.88 -6.42
CA ASP A 4 2.05 -11.72 -5.22
C ASP A 4 2.07 -13.21 -5.55
N HIS A 5 1.24 -13.64 -6.50
CA HIS A 5 1.37 -14.98 -7.09
C HIS A 5 2.74 -15.14 -7.77
N GLN A 6 3.16 -14.16 -8.57
CA GLN A 6 4.48 -14.17 -9.22
C GLN A 6 5.62 -14.24 -8.21
N ARG A 7 5.55 -13.51 -7.09
CA ARG A 7 6.53 -13.57 -6.01
C ARG A 7 6.61 -14.95 -5.37
N ARG A 8 5.48 -15.60 -5.10
CA ARG A 8 5.48 -16.96 -4.55
C ARG A 8 6.07 -17.98 -5.53
N VAL A 9 5.74 -17.87 -6.81
CA VAL A 9 6.35 -18.70 -7.86
C VAL A 9 7.85 -18.45 -7.96
N ALA A 10 8.31 -17.20 -7.84
CA ALA A 10 9.73 -16.88 -7.80
C ALA A 10 10.43 -17.49 -6.59
N MET A 11 9.81 -17.47 -5.41
CA MET A 11 10.36 -18.15 -4.23
C MET A 11 10.45 -19.68 -4.43
N GLN A 12 9.43 -20.30 -5.04
CA GLN A 12 9.48 -21.72 -5.41
C GLN A 12 10.59 -22.02 -6.42
N TRP A 13 10.81 -21.13 -7.39
CA TRP A 13 11.92 -21.22 -8.33
C TRP A 13 13.27 -21.15 -7.60
N ILE A 14 13.43 -20.22 -6.64
CA ILE A 14 14.64 -20.12 -5.80
C ILE A 14 14.87 -21.45 -5.08
N GLN A 15 13.86 -21.99 -4.40
CA GLN A 15 13.96 -23.27 -3.70
C GLN A 15 14.42 -24.42 -4.62
N LYS A 16 13.96 -24.41 -5.88
CA LYS A 16 14.29 -25.46 -6.85
C LYS A 16 15.66 -25.29 -7.49
N TYR A 17 16.09 -24.06 -7.80
CA TYR A 17 17.21 -23.83 -8.73
C TYR A 17 18.39 -23.06 -8.13
N ILE A 18 18.25 -22.39 -6.98
CA ILE A 18 19.32 -21.50 -6.49
C ILE A 18 20.63 -22.23 -6.18
N ARG A 19 20.57 -23.54 -5.91
CA ARG A 19 21.77 -24.39 -5.73
C ARG A 19 22.70 -24.38 -6.94
N ALA A 20 22.15 -24.27 -8.15
CA ALA A 20 22.95 -24.19 -9.38
C ALA A 20 23.79 -22.91 -9.47
N PHE A 21 23.44 -21.89 -8.67
CA PHE A 21 24.12 -20.60 -8.58
C PHE A 21 24.95 -20.48 -7.28
N GLY A 22 25.12 -21.57 -6.53
CA GLY A 22 25.87 -21.59 -5.27
C GLY A 22 25.09 -21.10 -4.04
N GLY A 23 23.79 -20.83 -4.18
CA GLY A 23 22.94 -20.45 -3.04
C GLY A 23 22.44 -21.66 -2.25
N ASP A 24 22.21 -21.45 -0.96
CA ASP A 24 21.58 -22.44 -0.07
C ASP A 24 20.07 -22.12 0.07
N PRO A 25 19.17 -22.95 -0.51
CA PRO A 25 17.73 -22.70 -0.47
C PRO A 25 17.15 -22.76 0.95
N THR A 26 17.86 -23.37 1.91
CA THR A 26 17.44 -23.37 3.32
C THR A 26 17.80 -22.07 4.05
N LYS A 27 18.53 -21.15 3.39
CA LYS A 27 19.03 -19.88 3.95
C LYS A 27 18.51 -18.64 3.23
N VAL A 28 17.31 -18.73 2.68
CA VAL A 28 16.64 -17.60 2.02
C VAL A 28 16.08 -16.63 3.06
N THR A 29 16.49 -15.36 2.98
CA THR A 29 15.90 -14.24 3.71
C THR A 29 15.24 -13.30 2.72
N LEU A 30 13.98 -12.96 2.94
CA LEU A 30 13.28 -11.97 2.13
C LEU A 30 13.69 -10.56 2.57
N PHE A 31 13.86 -9.65 1.62
CA PHE A 31 14.05 -8.23 1.87
C PHE A 31 13.14 -7.44 0.93
N GLY A 32 12.47 -6.42 1.45
CA GLY A 32 11.59 -5.57 0.67
C GLY A 32 11.42 -4.20 1.30
N GLU A 33 11.32 -3.19 0.45
CA GLU A 33 11.06 -1.79 0.80
C GLU A 33 9.67 -1.38 0.31
N SER A 34 8.97 -0.51 1.05
CA SER A 34 7.66 0.04 0.69
C SER A 34 6.64 -1.05 0.34
N ALA A 35 6.12 -1.04 -0.89
CA ALA A 35 5.21 -2.08 -1.38
C ALA A 35 5.83 -3.49 -1.33
N GLY A 36 7.16 -3.61 -1.46
CA GLY A 36 7.90 -4.86 -1.27
C GLY A 36 7.86 -5.34 0.18
N SER A 37 8.01 -4.43 1.14
CA SER A 37 7.88 -4.71 2.57
C SER A 37 6.48 -5.22 2.92
N ALA A 38 5.45 -4.51 2.47
CA ALA A 38 4.06 -4.93 2.64
C ALA A 38 3.75 -6.28 1.94
N SER A 39 4.42 -6.57 0.83
CA SER A 39 4.29 -7.87 0.15
C SER A 39 4.87 -9.00 0.99
N ILE A 40 6.01 -8.78 1.66
CA ILE A 40 6.58 -9.74 2.61
C ILE A 40 5.61 -9.94 3.78
N ALA A 41 5.07 -8.86 4.34
CA ALA A 41 4.07 -8.93 5.42
C ALA A 41 2.85 -9.78 5.01
N ILE A 42 2.36 -9.62 3.78
CA ILE A 42 1.31 -10.48 3.21
C ILE A 42 1.79 -11.93 3.10
N HIS A 43 2.96 -12.20 2.53
CA HIS A 43 3.49 -13.57 2.42
C HIS A 43 3.70 -14.27 3.77
N MET A 44 3.90 -13.53 4.86
CA MET A 44 3.97 -14.08 6.22
C MET A 44 2.61 -14.53 6.76
N ILE A 45 1.49 -14.03 6.25
CA ILE A 45 0.13 -14.36 6.73
C ILE A 45 -0.68 -15.20 5.74
N LEU A 46 -0.15 -15.43 4.53
CA LEU A 46 -0.77 -16.32 3.55
C LEU A 46 -0.80 -17.76 4.05
N ASN A 47 -1.79 -18.52 3.58
CA ASN A 47 -2.02 -19.94 3.94
C ASN A 47 -1.95 -20.19 5.46
N ASP A 48 -2.54 -19.29 6.23
CA ASP A 48 -2.58 -19.39 7.69
C ASP A 48 -1.17 -19.47 8.30
N GLY A 49 -0.24 -18.67 7.74
CA GLY A 49 1.15 -18.59 8.16
C GLY A 49 2.04 -19.71 7.65
N ASN A 50 1.51 -20.69 6.91
CA ASN A 50 2.35 -21.68 6.25
C ASN A 50 3.08 -21.03 5.05
N ASN A 51 4.40 -20.91 5.20
CA ASN A 51 5.29 -20.34 4.20
C ASN A 51 5.98 -21.38 3.31
N ASP A 52 5.59 -22.67 3.39
CA ASP A 52 6.13 -23.80 2.62
C ASP A 52 7.67 -23.88 2.64
N GLU A 53 8.31 -23.47 3.75
CA GLU A 53 9.77 -23.40 3.88
C GLU A 53 10.46 -22.52 2.81
N LEU A 54 9.71 -21.62 2.16
CA LEU A 54 10.21 -20.79 1.06
C LEU A 54 11.26 -19.78 1.50
N PHE A 55 11.23 -19.38 2.79
CA PHE A 55 12.17 -18.45 3.41
C PHE A 55 12.28 -18.74 4.91
N ARG A 56 13.41 -18.35 5.50
CA ARG A 56 13.67 -18.51 6.94
C ARG A 56 13.85 -17.20 7.70
N GLY A 57 13.70 -16.06 7.02
CA GLY A 57 13.80 -14.75 7.62
C GLY A 57 13.22 -13.67 6.72
N ALA A 58 12.91 -12.51 7.30
CA ALA A 58 12.34 -11.37 6.59
C ALA A 58 12.94 -10.04 7.07
N ILE A 59 13.10 -9.10 6.16
CA ILE A 59 13.47 -7.71 6.45
C ILE A 59 12.47 -6.82 5.71
N MET A 60 11.75 -6.01 6.48
CA MET A 60 10.64 -5.17 6.06
C MET A 60 11.00 -3.71 6.30
N ALA A 61 11.27 -2.96 5.23
CA ALA A 61 11.60 -1.54 5.32
C ALA A 61 10.42 -0.70 4.83
N SER A 62 9.89 0.18 5.68
CA SER A 62 8.90 1.20 5.31
C SER A 62 7.60 0.64 4.73
N GLY A 63 7.03 -0.41 5.33
CA GLY A 63 5.72 -0.92 4.89
C GLY A 63 5.27 -2.19 5.58
N GLY A 64 3.97 -2.32 5.83
CA GLY A 64 3.44 -3.31 6.75
C GLY A 64 2.13 -3.97 6.34
N ILE A 65 1.30 -4.23 7.36
CA ILE A 65 0.03 -4.90 7.20
C ILE A 65 -1.05 -3.87 6.84
N TRP A 66 -1.50 -3.92 5.60
CA TRP A 66 -2.53 -3.02 5.08
C TRP A 66 -3.95 -3.41 5.49
N LYS A 67 -4.78 -2.40 5.77
CA LYS A 67 -6.24 -2.52 5.84
C LYS A 67 -6.82 -2.32 4.44
N LEU A 68 -7.15 -3.43 3.78
CA LEU A 68 -7.60 -3.44 2.38
C LEU A 68 -9.05 -3.90 2.28
N LYS A 69 -9.83 -3.19 1.46
CA LYS A 69 -11.12 -3.64 0.95
C LYS A 69 -10.91 -4.70 -0.15
N ASP A 70 -11.89 -5.58 -0.33
CA ASP A 70 -11.88 -6.61 -1.38
C ASP A 70 -11.79 -6.02 -2.80
N TYR A 71 -11.68 -6.90 -3.79
CA TYR A 71 -11.52 -6.50 -5.19
C TYR A 71 -12.74 -5.76 -5.77
N HIS A 72 -13.97 -5.96 -5.25
CA HIS A 72 -15.16 -5.26 -5.74
C HIS A 72 -15.07 -3.75 -5.52
N TYR A 73 -14.35 -3.32 -4.47
CA TYR A 73 -14.10 -1.90 -4.23
C TYR A 73 -13.50 -1.17 -5.43
N ARG A 74 -12.79 -1.88 -6.33
CA ARG A 74 -12.12 -1.30 -7.51
C ARG A 74 -12.77 -1.66 -8.83
N GLN A 75 -14.06 -1.99 -8.81
CA GLN A 75 -14.83 -2.21 -10.03
C GLN A 75 -14.86 -0.95 -10.91
N ASP A 76 -14.85 0.25 -10.30
CA ASP A 76 -14.73 1.55 -10.98
C ASP A 76 -13.48 1.60 -11.86
N LEU A 77 -12.33 1.20 -11.31
CA LEU A 77 -11.05 1.19 -11.98
C LEU A 77 -11.01 0.17 -13.11
N PHE A 78 -11.58 -1.02 -12.89
CA PHE A 78 -11.70 -2.03 -13.95
C PHE A 78 -12.54 -1.52 -15.11
N ASN A 79 -13.69 -0.89 -14.83
CA ASN A 79 -14.55 -0.32 -15.86
C ASN A 79 -13.85 0.79 -16.63
N PHE A 80 -13.14 1.70 -15.92
CA PHE A 80 -12.33 2.74 -16.56
C PHE A 80 -11.29 2.14 -17.51
N MET A 81 -10.52 1.14 -17.07
CA MET A 81 -9.51 0.49 -17.91
C MET A 81 -10.15 -0.18 -19.14
N ALA A 82 -11.30 -0.84 -18.97
CA ALA A 82 -12.05 -1.45 -20.07
C ALA A 82 -12.52 -0.39 -21.07
N GLU A 83 -13.11 0.71 -20.61
CA GLU A 83 -13.59 1.80 -21.46
C GLU A 83 -12.45 2.44 -22.26
N GLN A 84 -11.37 2.83 -21.59
CA GLN A 84 -10.21 3.48 -22.24
C GLN A 84 -9.45 2.55 -23.20
N SER A 85 -9.63 1.23 -23.05
CA SER A 85 -9.02 0.23 -23.94
C SER A 85 -9.94 -0.24 -25.06
N GLY A 86 -11.10 0.41 -25.26
CA GLY A 86 -12.09 0.03 -26.30
C GLY A 86 -12.94 -1.20 -25.95
N CYS A 87 -12.85 -1.69 -24.72
CA CYS A 87 -13.56 -2.87 -24.21
C CYS A 87 -14.79 -2.54 -23.34
N GLY A 88 -15.20 -1.26 -23.26
CA GLY A 88 -16.27 -0.82 -22.36
C GLY A 88 -17.62 -1.51 -22.60
N GLN A 89 -17.92 -1.86 -23.85
CA GLN A 89 -19.18 -2.52 -24.27
C GLN A 89 -19.01 -4.02 -24.56
N ALA A 90 -17.84 -4.60 -24.30
CA ALA A 90 -17.62 -6.04 -24.50
C ALA A 90 -18.44 -6.85 -23.48
N GLU A 91 -19.04 -7.95 -23.93
CA GLU A 91 -19.75 -8.91 -23.06
C GLU A 91 -18.76 -9.54 -22.06
N ASP A 92 -17.62 -10.02 -22.55
CA ASP A 92 -16.46 -10.40 -21.73
C ASP A 92 -15.36 -9.33 -21.83
N LYS A 93 -15.38 -8.40 -20.88
CA LYS A 93 -14.38 -7.33 -20.79
C LYS A 93 -12.97 -7.86 -20.52
N VAL A 94 -12.83 -8.99 -19.82
CA VAL A 94 -11.52 -9.55 -19.48
C VAL A 94 -10.87 -10.16 -20.73
N ASP A 95 -11.61 -10.95 -21.49
CA ASP A 95 -11.13 -11.51 -22.76
C ASP A 95 -10.81 -10.40 -23.77
N CYS A 96 -11.66 -9.38 -23.87
CA CYS A 96 -11.38 -8.21 -24.70
C CYS A 96 -10.08 -7.51 -24.29
N LEU A 97 -9.89 -7.23 -22.99
CA LEU A 97 -8.68 -6.57 -22.48
C LEU A 97 -7.39 -7.36 -22.75
N ARG A 98 -7.45 -8.69 -22.80
CA ARG A 98 -6.29 -9.53 -23.16
C ARG A 98 -5.87 -9.40 -24.63
N LYS A 99 -6.80 -8.99 -25.50
CA LYS A 99 -6.60 -8.83 -26.95
C LYS A 99 -6.47 -7.37 -27.37
N ALA A 100 -6.80 -6.44 -26.48
CA ALA A 100 -6.72 -5.01 -26.74
C ALA A 100 -5.28 -4.57 -27.03
N ASP A 101 -5.16 -3.46 -27.75
CA ASP A 101 -3.87 -2.87 -28.06
C ASP A 101 -3.14 -2.44 -26.78
N TYR A 102 -1.85 -2.80 -26.69
CA TYR A 102 -1.01 -2.47 -25.54
C TYR A 102 -0.93 -0.96 -25.31
N GLY A 103 -0.85 -0.16 -26.38
CA GLY A 103 -0.77 1.29 -26.30
C GLY A 103 -2.00 1.90 -25.64
N LEU A 104 -3.19 1.38 -25.94
CA LEU A 104 -4.43 1.82 -25.28
C LEU A 104 -4.43 1.50 -23.78
N ILE A 105 -4.07 0.27 -23.41
CA ILE A 105 -3.98 -0.14 -21.99
C ILE A 105 -2.94 0.70 -21.25
N TYR A 106 -1.77 0.91 -21.86
CA TYR A 106 -0.70 1.71 -21.30
C TYR A 106 -1.16 3.15 -21.09
N ASN A 107 -1.72 3.80 -22.12
CA ASN A 107 -2.21 5.17 -22.03
C ASN A 107 -3.32 5.33 -20.98
N ALA A 108 -4.24 4.37 -20.87
CA ALA A 108 -5.25 4.35 -19.82
C ALA A 108 -4.60 4.31 -18.42
N SER A 109 -3.59 3.46 -18.23
CA SER A 109 -2.90 3.33 -16.94
C SER A 109 -2.18 4.61 -16.51
N GLN A 110 -1.67 5.40 -17.47
CA GLN A 110 -0.97 6.66 -17.22
C GLN A 110 -1.89 7.80 -16.79
N GLN A 111 -3.21 7.68 -17.02
CA GLN A 111 -4.20 8.65 -16.55
C GLN A 111 -4.56 8.47 -15.07
N LEU A 112 -4.14 7.35 -14.46
CA LEU A 112 -4.48 7.05 -13.08
C LEU A 112 -3.57 7.80 -12.09
N PRO A 113 -4.08 8.12 -10.88
CA PRO A 113 -3.29 8.78 -9.84
C PRO A 113 -2.03 7.98 -9.48
N SER A 114 -0.88 8.67 -9.38
CA SER A 114 0.39 8.11 -8.91
C SER A 114 0.66 8.46 -7.45
N LEU A 115 1.72 7.89 -6.85
CA LEU A 115 2.15 8.15 -5.47
C LEU A 115 2.50 9.63 -5.20
N VAL A 116 2.84 10.37 -6.25
CA VAL A 116 3.17 11.81 -6.19
C VAL A 116 2.05 12.69 -6.74
N SER A 117 0.83 12.15 -6.86
CA SER A 117 -0.36 12.93 -7.22
C SER A 117 -1.01 13.54 -5.98
N TYR A 118 -2.05 14.36 -6.17
CA TYR A 118 -2.85 14.90 -5.08
C TYR A 118 -3.40 13.81 -4.13
N ARG A 119 -3.72 12.63 -4.65
CA ARG A 119 -4.24 11.50 -3.83
C ARG A 119 -3.15 10.79 -3.00
N ALA A 120 -1.90 11.18 -3.15
CA ALA A 120 -0.76 10.65 -2.42
C ALA A 120 -0.73 9.10 -2.46
N THR A 121 -0.78 8.46 -1.29
CA THR A 121 -0.68 7.00 -1.16
C THR A 121 -1.96 6.25 -1.58
N GLN A 122 -3.04 6.95 -1.92
CA GLN A 122 -4.29 6.34 -2.40
C GLN A 122 -4.21 6.01 -3.91
N VAL A 123 -3.31 5.08 -4.23
CA VAL A 123 -3.04 4.63 -5.60
C VAL A 123 -4.03 3.56 -6.09
N PRO A 124 -4.21 3.43 -7.42
CA PRO A 124 -5.12 2.46 -8.04
C PRO A 124 -4.83 0.99 -7.68
N TRP A 125 -3.56 0.62 -7.56
CA TRP A 125 -3.14 -0.77 -7.58
C TRP A 125 -2.59 -1.23 -6.22
N TYR A 126 -3.42 -1.95 -5.48
CA TYR A 126 -3.05 -2.66 -4.25
C TYR A 126 -3.36 -4.16 -4.39
N PRO A 127 -2.69 -5.05 -3.63
CA PRO A 127 -3.24 -6.38 -3.38
C PRO A 127 -4.63 -6.22 -2.74
N ARG A 128 -5.56 -7.09 -3.09
CA ARG A 128 -6.92 -7.06 -2.53
C ARG A 128 -7.37 -8.47 -2.22
N PRO A 129 -8.11 -8.66 -1.12
CA PRO A 129 -8.74 -9.94 -0.83
C PRO A 129 -9.59 -10.43 -2.00
N ASP A 130 -9.45 -11.70 -2.32
CA ASP A 130 -10.14 -12.39 -3.43
C ASP A 130 -10.84 -13.68 -2.97
N GLY A 131 -10.78 -13.98 -1.67
CA GLY A 131 -11.38 -15.18 -1.08
C GLY A 131 -10.59 -16.47 -1.35
N SER A 132 -9.48 -16.42 -2.10
CA SER A 132 -8.69 -17.60 -2.45
C SER A 132 -7.23 -17.45 -2.02
N PHE A 133 -6.42 -16.68 -2.76
CA PHE A 133 -5.03 -16.42 -2.42
C PHE A 133 -4.95 -15.53 -1.19
N LEU A 134 -5.62 -14.38 -1.21
CA LEU A 134 -5.76 -13.50 -0.06
C LEU A 134 -7.19 -13.64 0.47
N LYS A 135 -7.40 -14.58 1.40
CA LYS A 135 -8.72 -14.99 1.91
C LYS A 135 -9.52 -13.83 2.55
N ALA A 136 -8.83 -12.90 3.20
CA ALA A 136 -9.42 -11.76 3.89
C ALA A 136 -8.45 -10.58 3.91
N SER A 137 -8.88 -9.44 4.45
CA SER A 137 -8.01 -8.26 4.60
C SER A 137 -6.76 -8.61 5.42
N PRO A 138 -5.54 -8.18 5.03
CA PRO A 138 -4.31 -8.57 5.73
C PRO A 138 -4.33 -8.33 7.24
N HIS A 139 -4.93 -7.21 7.69
CA HIS A 139 -5.09 -6.92 9.11
C HIS A 139 -5.97 -7.94 9.87
N GLN A 140 -6.97 -8.52 9.22
CA GLN A 140 -7.84 -9.56 9.82
C GLN A 140 -7.08 -10.88 9.91
N LEU A 141 -6.33 -11.23 8.87
CA LEU A 141 -5.50 -12.44 8.85
C LEU A 141 -4.41 -12.37 9.93
N LEU A 142 -3.76 -11.22 10.08
CA LEU A 142 -2.79 -10.99 11.17
C LEU A 142 -3.44 -11.20 12.55
N ARG A 143 -4.63 -10.63 12.77
CA ARG A 143 -5.36 -10.75 14.05
C ARG A 143 -5.83 -12.17 14.36
N SER A 144 -5.87 -13.07 13.39
CA SER A 144 -6.13 -14.49 13.64
C SER A 144 -4.97 -15.23 14.31
N GLY A 145 -3.77 -14.61 14.36
CA GLY A 145 -2.57 -15.15 15.03
C GLY A 145 -1.73 -16.10 14.18
N ASN A 146 -2.22 -16.47 13.00
CA ASN A 146 -1.58 -17.39 12.08
C ASN A 146 -0.60 -16.66 11.16
N VAL A 147 0.65 -16.56 11.63
CA VAL A 147 1.77 -15.90 10.96
C VAL A 147 2.95 -16.85 10.88
N ALA A 148 3.66 -16.84 9.74
CA ALA A 148 4.89 -17.58 9.51
C ALA A 148 5.90 -17.32 10.64
N LYS A 149 6.34 -18.39 11.29
CA LYS A 149 7.24 -18.34 12.45
C LYS A 149 8.69 -18.25 12.01
N VAL A 150 9.07 -17.09 11.48
CA VAL A 150 10.46 -16.76 11.12
C VAL A 150 10.92 -15.50 11.85
N PRO A 151 12.22 -15.36 12.18
CA PRO A 151 12.75 -14.10 12.65
C PRO A 151 12.60 -13.01 11.57
N PHE A 152 12.28 -11.79 11.99
CA PHE A 152 12.19 -10.66 11.08
C PHE A 152 12.74 -9.36 11.68
N ILE A 153 13.17 -8.47 10.80
CA ILE A 153 13.51 -7.07 11.11
C ILE A 153 12.47 -6.19 10.43
N ILE A 154 12.02 -5.15 11.13
CA ILE A 154 11.12 -4.16 10.58
C ILE A 154 11.51 -2.77 11.03
N GLY A 155 11.40 -1.79 10.14
CA GLY A 155 11.71 -0.40 10.47
C GLY A 155 11.26 0.56 9.39
N ASP A 156 11.19 1.82 9.76
CA ASP A 156 10.70 2.93 8.93
C ASP A 156 11.73 4.05 8.92
N VAL A 157 11.67 4.93 7.92
CA VAL A 157 12.41 6.18 7.96
C VAL A 157 11.68 7.21 8.82
N LYS A 158 12.42 8.23 9.28
CA LYS A 158 11.88 9.26 10.17
C LYS A 158 10.78 10.10 9.51
N ASP A 159 10.78 10.23 8.19
CA ASP A 159 9.93 11.21 7.50
C ASP A 159 9.22 10.63 6.26
N GLU A 160 8.62 9.44 6.42
CA GLU A 160 7.95 8.65 5.37
C GLU A 160 6.98 9.46 4.49
N GLY A 161 6.17 10.33 5.10
CA GLY A 161 5.08 11.00 4.40
C GLY A 161 5.48 12.23 3.61
N THR A 162 6.72 12.72 3.77
CA THR A 162 7.18 13.99 3.17
C THR A 162 7.10 13.99 1.65
N ILE A 163 7.49 12.89 1.01
CA ILE A 163 7.48 12.77 -0.46
C ILE A 163 6.05 12.63 -1.02
N PHE A 164 5.16 11.94 -0.31
CA PHE A 164 3.79 11.70 -0.76
C PHE A 164 2.90 12.94 -0.59
N SER A 165 3.30 13.87 0.28
CA SER A 165 2.49 15.02 0.69
C SER A 165 2.80 16.28 -0.10
N ILE A 166 3.79 16.29 -1.00
CA ILE A 166 4.22 17.51 -1.70
C ILE A 166 3.06 18.14 -2.47
N ILE A 167 2.43 17.41 -3.39
CA ILE A 167 1.39 17.98 -4.27
C ILE A 167 0.13 18.35 -3.49
N ALA A 168 -0.30 17.52 -2.55
CA ALA A 168 -1.46 17.82 -1.71
C ALA A 168 -1.18 18.98 -0.74
N GLY A 169 -0.02 18.98 -0.10
CA GLY A 169 0.39 19.99 0.88
C GLY A 169 0.64 21.37 0.31
N LEU A 170 0.87 21.51 -0.99
CA LEU A 170 0.90 22.80 -1.69
C LEU A 170 -0.51 23.41 -1.85
N ASN A 171 -1.56 22.59 -1.87
CA ASN A 171 -2.93 23.02 -2.14
C ASN A 171 -3.80 23.11 -0.87
N LEU A 172 -3.51 22.30 0.15
CA LEU A 172 -4.26 22.28 1.41
C LEU A 172 -3.80 23.42 2.32
N THR A 173 -4.70 24.35 2.62
CA THR A 173 -4.39 25.57 3.39
C THR A 173 -5.14 25.64 4.71
N THR A 174 -6.31 25.01 4.82
CA THR A 174 -7.17 25.08 6.01
C THR A 174 -7.40 23.72 6.67
N ASP A 175 -7.82 23.73 7.93
CA ASP A 175 -8.19 22.54 8.68
C ASP A 175 -9.41 21.81 8.10
N ALA A 176 -10.36 22.57 7.53
CA ALA A 176 -11.52 22.01 6.86
C ALA A 176 -11.13 21.26 5.57
N GLU A 177 -10.19 21.81 4.80
CA GLU A 177 -9.64 21.15 3.62
C GLU A 177 -8.85 19.89 4.01
N PHE A 178 -8.06 19.93 5.09
CA PHE A 178 -7.34 18.78 5.62
C PHE A 178 -8.29 17.64 6.04
N GLN A 179 -9.37 17.96 6.76
CA GLN A 179 -10.42 16.99 7.12
C GLN A 179 -11.11 16.41 5.88
N THR A 180 -11.49 17.28 4.95
CA THR A 180 -12.12 16.87 3.69
C THR A 180 -11.22 15.95 2.89
N TYR A 181 -9.91 16.22 2.84
CA TYR A 181 -8.93 15.37 2.17
C TYR A 181 -8.95 13.93 2.68
N PHE A 182 -8.86 13.74 4.01
CA PHE A 182 -8.91 12.40 4.61
C PHE A 182 -10.28 11.74 4.44
N LYS A 183 -11.37 12.49 4.58
CA LYS A 183 -12.73 12.01 4.35
C LYS A 183 -12.91 11.49 2.92
N THR A 184 -12.43 12.23 1.92
CA THR A 184 -12.61 11.90 0.51
C THR A 184 -11.73 10.75 0.06
N TYR A 185 -10.45 10.73 0.44
CA TYR A 185 -9.49 9.78 -0.17
C TYR A 185 -9.14 8.59 0.73
N PHE A 186 -9.24 8.73 2.05
CA PHE A 186 -8.83 7.68 2.99
C PHE A 186 -10.04 7.00 3.67
N PHE A 187 -11.10 7.76 3.95
CA PHE A 187 -12.18 7.36 4.85
C PHE A 187 -13.59 7.64 4.29
N ASP A 188 -13.88 7.11 3.11
CA ASP A 188 -15.19 7.26 2.45
C ASP A 188 -16.38 6.81 3.33
N ASN A 189 -16.14 5.90 4.28
CA ASN A 189 -17.15 5.28 5.13
C ASN A 189 -17.25 5.82 6.57
N LEU A 190 -16.34 6.69 7.04
CA LEU A 190 -16.37 7.21 8.41
C LEU A 190 -17.27 8.44 8.53
N SER A 191 -17.89 8.71 9.68
CA SER A 191 -18.62 9.98 9.88
C SER A 191 -17.66 11.17 9.95
N ASP A 192 -18.18 12.39 9.75
CA ASP A 192 -17.36 13.60 9.86
C ASP A 192 -16.75 13.76 11.27
N GLU A 193 -17.48 13.37 12.31
CA GLU A 193 -16.98 13.33 13.69
C GLU A 193 -15.80 12.36 13.85
N GLN A 194 -15.87 11.18 13.23
CA GLN A 194 -14.79 10.19 13.26
C GLN A 194 -13.56 10.67 12.49
N VAL A 195 -13.74 11.31 11.32
CA VAL A 195 -12.63 11.90 10.56
C VAL A 195 -12.02 13.07 11.32
N LYS A 196 -12.83 13.91 11.97
CA LYS A 196 -12.33 14.97 12.83
C LYS A 196 -11.49 14.40 13.97
N LYS A 197 -11.99 13.39 14.69
CA LYS A 197 -11.24 12.71 15.76
C LYS A 197 -9.90 12.16 15.26
N PHE A 198 -9.85 11.59 14.06
CA PHE A 198 -8.61 11.14 13.45
C PHE A 198 -7.66 12.31 13.15
N THR A 199 -8.14 13.34 12.46
CA THR A 199 -7.32 14.47 12.01
C THR A 199 -6.85 15.38 13.15
N ASP A 200 -7.56 15.42 14.27
CA ASP A 200 -7.17 16.11 15.49
C ASP A 200 -5.93 15.48 16.18
N LEU A 201 -5.55 14.23 15.83
CA LEU A 201 -4.33 13.59 16.35
C LEU A 201 -3.05 14.27 15.86
N TRP A 202 -3.12 14.98 14.73
CA TRP A 202 -1.99 15.73 14.19
C TRP A 202 -2.30 17.23 14.26
N PRO A 203 -1.61 18.02 15.09
CA PRO A 203 -1.84 19.44 15.20
C PRO A 203 -1.32 20.20 13.97
N GLN A 204 -1.87 21.39 13.72
CA GLN A 204 -1.44 22.26 12.62
C GLN A 204 -0.05 22.89 12.86
N ASP A 205 0.40 22.96 14.11
CA ASP A 205 1.71 23.48 14.49
C ASP A 205 2.85 22.85 13.66
N PRO A 206 3.54 23.61 12.78
CA PRO A 206 4.57 23.09 11.91
C PRO A 206 5.73 22.42 12.66
N ALA A 207 6.02 22.82 13.90
CA ALA A 207 7.07 22.22 14.71
C ALA A 207 6.77 20.75 15.07
N GLN A 208 5.50 20.35 15.07
CA GLN A 208 5.04 18.99 15.37
C GLN A 208 4.85 18.13 14.11
N GLY A 209 4.96 18.72 12.91
CA GLY A 209 4.81 18.00 11.64
C GLY A 209 6.12 17.47 11.07
N SER A 210 6.02 16.65 10.02
CA SER A 210 7.18 16.08 9.30
C SER A 210 7.64 16.99 8.14
N PRO A 211 8.94 17.29 7.94
CA PRO A 211 10.10 16.70 8.60
C PRO A 211 10.17 16.98 10.11
N PHE A 212 10.24 15.94 10.94
CA PHE A 212 10.15 16.08 12.40
C PHE A 212 11.44 16.67 12.98
N ASP A 213 11.32 17.39 14.10
CA ASP A 213 12.42 18.08 14.81
C ASP A 213 13.09 19.19 13.99
N THR A 214 12.31 19.90 13.16
CA THR A 214 12.83 21.00 12.32
C THR A 214 12.18 22.36 12.59
N GLY A 215 11.31 22.45 13.60
CA GLY A 215 10.54 23.66 13.89
C GLY A 215 9.72 24.10 12.67
N ASP A 216 9.84 25.37 12.29
CA ASP A 216 9.13 25.95 11.14
C ASP A 216 9.90 25.81 9.81
N SER A 217 11.01 25.06 9.79
CA SER A 217 11.74 24.81 8.55
C SER A 217 10.98 23.84 7.64
N TYR A 218 11.25 23.92 6.33
CA TYR A 218 10.70 23.03 5.29
C TYR A 218 9.17 23.05 5.15
N VAL A 219 8.51 24.15 5.52
CA VAL A 219 7.08 24.35 5.30
C VAL A 219 6.83 24.70 3.83
N LEU A 220 6.31 23.75 3.05
CA LEU A 220 5.91 23.98 1.65
C LEU A 220 4.51 24.61 1.52
N GLY A 221 3.67 24.47 2.55
CA GLY A 221 2.33 25.00 2.62
C GLY A 221 1.75 24.83 4.03
N PRO A 222 0.63 25.51 4.38
CA PRO A 222 0.13 25.57 5.74
C PRO A 222 -0.17 24.22 6.38
N GLN A 223 -0.59 23.23 5.58
CA GLN A 223 -0.88 21.87 6.05
C GLN A 223 0.20 20.86 5.66
N TYR A 224 1.27 21.25 4.96
CA TYR A 224 2.25 20.30 4.39
C TYR A 224 2.89 19.40 5.45
N LYS A 225 3.40 19.99 6.54
CA LYS A 225 4.11 19.22 7.57
C LYS A 225 3.15 18.34 8.37
N ARG A 226 1.95 18.85 8.68
CA ARG A 226 0.85 18.10 9.30
C ARG A 226 0.44 16.90 8.44
N LEU A 227 0.25 17.12 7.14
CA LEU A 227 -0.10 16.08 6.17
C LEU A 227 1.00 15.03 6.04
N SER A 228 2.25 15.45 5.99
CA SER A 228 3.41 14.55 5.93
C SER A 228 3.49 13.65 7.15
N ALA A 229 3.25 14.19 8.36
CA ALA A 229 3.17 13.38 9.56
C ALA A 229 1.99 12.38 9.49
N ALA A 230 0.78 12.87 9.19
CA ALA A 230 -0.41 12.03 9.15
C ALA A 230 -0.35 10.90 8.10
N ILE A 231 0.12 11.20 6.88
CA ILE A 231 0.24 10.20 5.80
C ILE A 231 1.34 9.18 6.13
N GLY A 232 2.49 9.63 6.64
CA GLY A 232 3.61 8.74 7.00
C GLY A 232 3.23 7.80 8.13
N ASP A 233 2.57 8.33 9.17
CA ASP A 233 2.10 7.53 10.28
C ASP A 233 1.00 6.54 9.84
N TYR A 234 -0.05 7.00 9.15
CA TYR A 234 -1.17 6.14 8.75
C TYR A 234 -0.77 5.07 7.71
N THR A 235 0.05 5.44 6.73
CA THR A 235 0.37 4.56 5.59
C THR A 235 1.58 3.65 5.84
N VAL A 236 2.39 3.95 6.85
CA VAL A 236 3.61 3.18 7.10
C VAL A 236 3.69 2.73 8.55
N ARG A 237 3.82 3.65 9.50
CA ARG A 237 4.20 3.32 10.89
C ARG A 237 3.10 2.68 11.72
N LEU A 238 1.88 3.21 11.66
CA LEU A 238 0.73 2.74 12.45
C LEU A 238 0.16 1.41 11.94
N GLN A 239 0.73 0.83 10.87
CA GLN A 239 0.38 -0.50 10.40
C GLN A 239 0.91 -1.62 11.28
N PHE A 240 1.80 -1.28 12.22
CA PHE A 240 2.44 -2.23 13.14
C PHE A 240 1.93 -2.17 14.56
N GLN A 241 1.17 -1.12 14.91
CA GLN A 241 0.58 -1.00 16.22
C GLN A 241 -0.68 -1.86 16.28
N ILE A 242 -0.47 -3.13 16.63
CA ILE A 242 -1.50 -4.05 17.07
C ILE A 242 -1.83 -3.66 18.51
N GLU A 243 -2.81 -2.77 18.67
CA GLU A 243 -3.59 -2.65 19.91
C GLU A 243 -5.07 -2.95 19.61
#